data_AF-A0A352E0C0-F1
#
_entry.id   AF-A0A352E0C0-F1
#
_cell.length_a   1.000
_cell.length_b   1.000
_cell.length_c   1.000
_cell.angle_alpha   90.00
_cell.angle_beta   90.00
_cell.angle_gamma   90.00
#
_symmetry.space_group_name_H-M   'P 1'
#
loop_
_entity.id
_entity.type
_entity.pdbx_description
1 polymer ?
#
loop_
_entity_poly.entity_id
_entity_poly.type
_entity_poly.pdbx_seq_one_letter_code
_entity_poly.pdbx_strand_id
1 'polypeptide(L)' 'MVTLADIEAAAVSLSPAEKQELMLFLASRLRAEGAALPEPRVFSADEMARWIAEDEADMRRLREQP' A
#
# COMPACT_ATOMS: atom_id res chain seq x y z
N MET A 1 3.45 -24.56 18.19
CA MET A 1 2.68 -24.06 17.04
C MET A 1 2.63 -22.55 17.17
N VAL A 2 3.01 -21.80 16.14
CA VAL A 2 2.87 -20.33 16.14
C VAL A 2 1.44 -20.02 15.70
N THR A 3 0.73 -19.17 16.44
CA THR A 3 -0.64 -18.74 16.10
C THR A 3 -0.64 -17.45 15.30
N LEU A 4 -1.77 -17.11 14.65
CA LEU A 4 -1.92 -15.81 13.99
C LEU A 4 -1.73 -14.65 14.97
N ALA A 5 -2.25 -14.77 16.20
CA ALA A 5 -2.09 -13.76 17.25
C ALA A 5 -0.61 -13.55 17.63
N ASP A 6 0.20 -14.61 17.65
CA ASP A 6 1.65 -14.50 17.91
C ASP A 6 2.35 -13.74 16.78
N ILE A 7 1.93 -13.95 15.52
CA ILE A 7 2.47 -13.25 14.35
C ILE A 7 2.07 -11.77 14.36
N GLU A 8 0.82 -11.47 14.69
CA GLU A 8 0.33 -10.09 14.82
C GLU A 8 1.08 -9.33 15.93
N ALA A 9 1.28 -9.96 17.08
CA ALA A 9 2.05 -9.39 18.18
C ALA A 9 3.52 -9.12 17.77
N ALA A 10 4.15 -10.05 17.06
CA ALA A 10 5.51 -9.85 16.53
C ALA A 10 5.56 -8.70 15.50
N ALA A 11 4.56 -8.62 14.62
CA ALA A 11 4.48 -7.59 13.59
C ALA A 11 4.35 -6.18 14.18
N VAL A 12 3.75 -6.00 15.37
CA VAL A 12 3.67 -4.70 16.06
C VAL A 12 5.08 -4.13 16.31
N SER A 13 6.04 -4.99 16.66
CA SER A 13 7.41 -4.59 17.03
C SER A 13 8.30 -4.20 15.84
N LEU A 14 7.88 -4.54 14.61
CA LEU A 14 8.61 -4.23 13.39
C LEU A 14 8.64 -2.74 13.09
N SER A 15 9.76 -2.26 12.55
CA SER A 15 9.89 -0.94 11.97
C SER A 15 8.98 -0.77 10.74
N PRO A 16 8.69 0.48 10.30
CA PRO A 16 7.90 0.70 9.11
C PRO A 16 8.45 0.01 7.84
N ALA A 17 9.78 -0.01 7.67
CA ALA A 17 10.43 -0.65 6.53
C ALA A 17 10.25 -2.17 6.55
N GLU A 18 10.44 -2.80 7.72
CA GLU A 18 10.25 -4.25 7.88
C GLU A 18 8.77 -4.66 7.70
N LYS A 19 7.83 -3.83 8.16
CA LYS A 19 6.39 -4.04 7.90
C LYS A 19 6.08 -4.03 6.40
N GLN A 20 6.69 -3.11 5.65
CA GLN A 20 6.51 -3.04 4.21
C GLN A 20 7.08 -4.27 3.50
N GLU A 21 8.28 -4.72 3.90
CA GLU A 21 8.89 -5.94 3.37
C GLU A 21 8.02 -7.18 3.66
N LEU A 22 7.52 -7.30 4.89
CA LEU A 22 6.61 -8.38 5.30
C LEU A 22 5.33 -8.40 4.44
N MET A 23 4.71 -7.24 4.18
CA MET A 23 3.52 -7.17 3.33
C MET A 23 3.81 -7.64 1.90
N LEU A 24 4.94 -7.23 1.31
CA LEU A 24 5.33 -7.65 -0.03
C LEU A 24 5.58 -9.15 -0.11
N PHE A 25 6.27 -9.70 0.90
CA PHE A 25 6.50 -11.13 1.02
C PHE A 25 5.17 -11.91 1.06
N LEU A 26 4.25 -11.54 1.95
CA LEU A 26 2.95 -12.22 2.09
C LEU A 26 2.12 -12.12 0.80
N ALA A 27 2.06 -10.95 0.17
CA ALA A 27 1.33 -10.76 -1.08
C ALA A 27 1.91 -11.60 -2.24
N SER A 28 3.22 -11.83 -2.27
CA SER A 28 3.84 -12.71 -3.28
C SER A 28 3.45 -14.17 -3.09
N ARG A 29 3.38 -14.65 -1.84
CA ARG A 29 3.01 -16.03 -1.50
C ARG A 29 1.53 -16.30 -1.78
N LEU A 30 0.65 -15.42 -1.33
CA LEU A 30 -0.79 -15.54 -1.59
C LEU A 30 -1.11 -15.63 -3.08
N ARG A 31 -0.41 -14.82 -3.91
CA ARG A 31 -0.54 -14.92 -5.37
C ARG A 31 -0.07 -16.25 -5.93
N ALA A 32 1.08 -16.76 -5.46
CA ALA A 32 1.61 -18.05 -5.91
C ALA A 32 0.70 -19.23 -5.52
N GLU A 33 0.00 -19.12 -4.39
CA GLU A 33 -0.95 -20.12 -3.88
C GLU A 33 -2.33 -20.03 -4.56
N GLY A 34 -2.55 -19.05 -5.44
CA GLY A 34 -3.86 -18.80 -6.05
C GLY A 34 -4.92 -18.36 -5.04
N ALA A 35 -4.50 -17.89 -3.86
CA ALA A 35 -5.39 -17.41 -2.83
C ALA A 35 -6.05 -16.10 -3.28
N ALA A 36 -7.29 -15.89 -2.85
CA ALA A 36 -7.99 -14.64 -3.08
C ALA A 36 -7.21 -13.49 -2.43
N LEU A 37 -6.68 -12.58 -3.25
CA LEU A 37 -6.15 -11.32 -2.78
C LEU A 37 -7.30 -10.40 -2.37
N PRO A 38 -7.05 -9.39 -1.51
CA PRO A 38 -8.01 -8.32 -1.29
C PRO A 38 -8.41 -7.70 -2.63
N GLU A 39 -9.71 -7.46 -2.80
CA GLU A 39 -10.21 -6.81 -4.00
C GLU A 39 -9.49 -5.46 -4.21
N PRO A 40 -9.15 -5.10 -5.46
CA PRO A 40 -8.59 -3.80 -5.76
C PRO A 40 -9.47 -2.69 -5.16
N ARG A 41 -8.85 -1.72 -4.50
CA ARG A 41 -9.58 -0.55 -4.02
C ARG A 41 -10.16 0.19 -5.22
N VAL A 42 -11.48 0.32 -5.25
CA VAL A 42 -12.20 1.15 -6.22
C VAL A 42 -12.25 2.57 -5.68
N PHE A 43 -11.78 3.53 -6.47
CA PHE A 43 -11.88 4.94 -6.15
C PHE A 43 -13.09 5.54 -6.87
N SER A 44 -13.78 6.47 -6.21
CA SER A 44 -14.81 7.27 -6.84
C SER A 44 -14.22 8.21 -7.90
N ALA A 45 -15.06 8.67 -8.83
CA ALA A 45 -14.64 9.66 -9.82
C ALA A 45 -14.12 10.95 -9.15
N ASP A 46 -14.74 11.37 -8.04
CA ASP A 46 -14.34 12.56 -7.28
C ASP A 46 -12.97 12.39 -6.60
N GLU A 47 -12.69 11.22 -6.05
CA GLU A 47 -11.36 10.91 -5.47
C GLU A 47 -10.28 10.93 -6.55
N MET A 48 -10.55 10.35 -7.72
CA MET A 48 -9.61 10.38 -8.84
C MET A 48 -9.40 11.80 -9.36
N ALA A 49 -10.47 12.59 -9.50
CA ALA A 49 -10.38 13.99 -9.95
C ALA A 49 -9.54 14.85 -9.00
N ARG A 50 -9.67 14.62 -7.68
CA ARG A 50 -8.86 15.31 -6.68
C ARG A 50 -7.37 14.98 -6.82
N TRP A 51 -7.03 13.70 -6.94
CA TRP A 51 -5.64 13.28 -7.14
C TRP A 51 -5.03 13.87 -8.41
N ILE A 52 -5.77 13.89 -9.52
CA ILE A 52 -5.32 14.52 -10.77
C ILE A 52 -5.07 16.02 -10.55
N ALA A 53 -5.99 16.72 -9.89
CA ALA A 53 -5.84 18.15 -9.65
C ALA A 53 -4.65 18.50 -8.74
N GLU A 54 -4.38 17.67 -7.73
CA GLU A 54 -3.21 17.78 -6.85
C GLU A 54 -1.90 17.61 -7.65
N ASP A 55 -1.79 16.54 -8.44
CA ASP A 55 -0.62 16.24 -9.27
C ASP A 55 -0.37 17.35 -10.32
N GLU A 56 -1.42 17.82 -10.99
CA GLU A 56 -1.31 18.93 -11.92
C GLU A 56 -0.81 20.23 -11.25
N ALA A 57 -1.24 20.48 -10.01
CA ALA A 57 -0.79 21.64 -9.25
C ALA A 57 0.68 21.53 -8.79
N ASP A 58 1.12 20.33 -8.45
CA ASP A 58 2.54 20.04 -8.19
C ASP A 58 3.39 20.24 -9.44
N MET A 59 2.92 19.75 -10.59
CA MET A 59 3.62 19.91 -11.87
C MET A 59 3.71 21.36 -12.34
N ARG A 60 2.67 22.18 -12.10
CA ARG A 60 2.73 23.63 -12.36
C ARG A 60 3.80 24.29 -11.48
N ARG A 61 3.79 24.01 -10.17
CA ARG A 61 4.78 24.55 -9.22
C ARG A 61 6.21 24.15 -9.57
N LEU A 62 6.43 22.94 -10.09
CA LEU A 62 7.77 22.51 -10.53
C LEU A 62 8.24 23.28 -11.76
N ARG A 63 7.35 23.56 -12.72
CA ARG A 63 7.67 24.31 -13.95
C ARG A 63 7.91 25.80 -13.69
N GLU A 64 7.29 26.34 -12.64
CA GLU A 64 7.39 27.76 -12.26
C GLU A 64 8.60 28.05 -11.34
N GLN A 65 9.34 27.02 -10.92
CA GLN A 65 10.60 27.18 -10.21
C GLN A 65 11.75 27.39 -11.21
N PRO A 66 12.61 28.42 -11.02
CA PRO A 66 13.72 28.76 -11.93
C PRO A 66 14.87 27.74 -11.91
#